data_AF-A0AAD4IM68-F1
#
_entry.id   AF-A0AAD4IM68-F1
#
_cell.length_a   1.000
_cell.length_b   1.000
_cell.length_c   1.000
_cell.angle_alpha   90.00
_cell.angle_beta   90.00
_cell.angle_gamma   90.00
#
_symmetry.space_group_name_H-M   'P 1'
#
loop_
_entity.id
_entity.type
_entity.pdbx_description
1 polymer ?
#
loop_
_entity_poly.entity_id
_entity_poly.type
_entity_poly.pdbx_seq_one_letter_code
_entity_poly.pdbx_strand_id
1 'polypeptide(L)'
;MDCRGRVSTIHPGLSIPELIKLIKHSFRECEFDEVQNGLMEREKNMKLEIEELVRDRDSLKKEIDLLEKTNSYTELEKCGVEEKLGISQRRCQELDKEIVQMGEMIRILRGEKLGVEEKLEHSNRKGEDMDERLLKMEREIEVLRREKLDANRTIEELKQKETEAGRIVQELKHKNVEASRTIDELRAQKMGSDKVAEVYYSRIANLDKSILKFETRLSKMLSVDVEDFPNLVNEMDDCALTSNHSKGEENGNATSPKVRATCDNSAGSQGVGLSQKGGVKLAHLVVKEDDASVVCTYPCSVPAVAKSCGTFQDDEGQKPGVKVSVATVMQSGGGEVPTGKTQPPCSVIVICDSDDETDPVDTTTHIPSTSSGLTTKRNRAERIEDSPVNSTAKRERSTFAQPSRCSSLPSRV
;
A
#
# COMPACT_ATOMS: atom_id res chain seq x y z
N MET A 1 76.75 -3.37 140.37
CA MET A 1 75.61 -4.18 139.90
C MET A 1 75.24 -3.68 138.53
N ASP A 2 75.63 -4.45 137.52
CA ASP A 2 75.65 -4.03 136.12
C ASP A 2 74.38 -4.57 135.45
N CYS A 3 73.30 -3.79 135.48
CA CYS A 3 72.03 -4.14 134.85
C CYS A 3 72.03 -3.74 133.36
N ARG A 4 73.00 -4.20 132.58
CA ARG A 4 72.89 -4.23 131.10
C ARG A 4 72.06 -5.45 130.69
N GLY A 5 70.74 -5.34 130.90
CA GLY A 5 69.79 -6.26 130.28
C GLY A 5 69.84 -6.10 128.76
N ARG A 6 70.04 -7.21 128.04
CA ARG A 6 70.05 -7.26 126.58
C ARG A 6 68.70 -6.76 126.07
N VAL A 7 68.67 -5.60 125.41
CA VAL A 7 67.49 -5.13 124.68
C VAL A 7 67.39 -5.99 123.43
N SER A 8 66.53 -7.01 123.46
CA SER A 8 66.21 -7.82 122.29
C SER A 8 65.67 -6.89 121.21
N THR A 9 66.36 -6.82 120.07
CA THR A 9 65.92 -6.04 118.90
C THR A 9 64.58 -6.59 118.43
N ILE A 10 63.51 -5.80 118.61
CA ILE A 10 62.17 -6.14 118.14
C ILE A 10 62.18 -6.11 116.62
N HIS A 11 62.02 -7.27 115.98
CA HIS A 11 61.95 -7.37 114.53
C HIS A 11 60.52 -7.05 114.07
N PRO A 12 60.30 -6.24 113.01
CA PRO A 12 58.96 -5.85 112.56
C PRO A 12 58.06 -7.00 112.09
N GLY A 13 58.59 -8.22 111.93
CA GLY A 13 57.86 -9.41 111.50
C GLY A 13 57.52 -10.40 112.61
N LEU A 14 57.76 -10.05 113.89
CA LEU A 14 57.37 -10.90 115.02
C LEU A 14 55.84 -10.97 115.12
N SER A 15 55.30 -12.17 115.31
CA SER A 15 53.88 -12.34 115.59
C SER A 15 53.51 -11.72 116.94
N ILE A 16 52.26 -11.28 117.11
CA ILE A 16 51.81 -10.67 118.36
C ILE A 16 52.03 -11.59 119.58
N PRO A 17 51.82 -12.92 119.50
CA PRO A 17 52.19 -13.85 120.57
C PRO A 17 53.71 -13.88 120.90
N GLU A 18 54.58 -13.71 119.90
CA GLU A 18 56.03 -13.65 120.10
C GLU A 18 56.46 -12.31 120.70
N LEU A 19 55.83 -11.22 120.28
CA LEU A 19 56.03 -9.89 120.85
C LEU A 19 55.60 -9.86 122.33
N ILE A 20 54.44 -10.45 122.65
CA ILE A 20 53.92 -10.60 124.02
C ILE A 20 54.91 -11.39 124.89
N LYS A 21 55.50 -12.49 124.39
CA LYS A 21 56.55 -13.24 125.10
C LYS A 21 57.80 -12.41 125.36
N LEU A 22 58.22 -11.60 124.39
CA LEU A 22 59.43 -10.80 124.47
C LEU A 22 59.31 -9.67 125.49
N ILE A 23 58.14 -9.04 125.58
CA ILE A 23 57.89 -7.89 126.47
C ILE A 23 57.43 -8.28 127.88
N LYS A 24 57.06 -9.55 128.11
CA LYS A 24 56.51 -10.05 129.38
C LYS A 24 57.33 -9.71 130.62
N HIS A 25 58.65 -9.75 130.53
CA HIS A 25 59.54 -9.45 131.65
C HIS A 25 59.68 -7.94 131.94
N SER A 26 59.10 -7.08 131.11
CA SER A 26 59.22 -5.62 131.20
C SER A 26 58.05 -4.95 131.95
N PHE A 27 57.02 -5.71 132.33
CA PHE A 27 55.80 -5.21 132.97
C PHE A 27 55.51 -5.94 134.28
N ARG A 28 54.81 -5.28 135.23
CA ARG A 28 54.23 -5.97 136.40
C ARG A 28 53.03 -6.81 135.96
N GLU A 29 52.73 -7.88 136.69
CA GLU A 29 51.72 -8.88 136.29
C GLU A 29 50.35 -8.26 135.96
N CYS A 30 49.88 -7.29 136.75
CA CYS A 30 48.62 -6.58 136.51
C CYS A 30 48.64 -5.63 135.30
N GLU A 31 49.76 -4.97 135.02
CA GLU A 31 49.92 -4.06 133.87
C GLU A 31 50.14 -4.85 132.57
N PHE A 32 50.75 -6.03 132.68
CA PHE A 32 51.01 -6.93 131.55
C PHE A 32 49.71 -7.48 130.96
N ASP A 33 48.70 -7.81 131.79
CA ASP A 33 47.42 -8.32 131.32
C ASP A 33 46.67 -7.30 130.44
N GLU A 34 46.70 -6.01 130.80
CA GLU A 34 46.10 -4.94 129.99
C GLU A 34 46.82 -4.78 128.64
N VAL A 35 48.16 -4.77 128.64
CA VAL A 35 48.98 -4.69 127.42
C VAL A 35 48.76 -5.92 126.54
N GLN A 36 48.70 -7.11 127.13
CA GLN A 36 48.42 -8.36 126.42
C GLN A 36 47.02 -8.32 125.78
N ASN A 37 45.99 -7.95 126.53
CA ASN A 37 44.63 -7.87 126.03
C ASN A 37 44.49 -6.84 124.91
N GLY A 38 45.10 -5.65 125.05
CA GLY A 38 45.08 -4.61 124.03
C GLY A 38 45.81 -5.03 122.74
N LEU A 39 46.95 -5.73 122.85
CA LEU A 39 47.66 -6.28 121.67
C LEU A 39 46.85 -7.38 120.97
N MET A 40 46.23 -8.29 121.74
CA MET A 40 45.36 -9.35 121.19
C MET A 40 44.08 -8.79 120.56
N GLU A 41 43.47 -7.77 121.16
CA GLU A 41 42.30 -7.09 120.60
C GLU A 41 42.63 -6.37 119.30
N ARG A 42 43.77 -5.67 119.25
CA ARG A 42 44.27 -5.06 118.01
C ARG A 42 44.57 -6.09 116.94
N GLU A 43 45.20 -7.23 117.29
CA GLU A 43 45.41 -8.35 116.36
C GLU A 43 44.08 -8.84 115.78
N LYS A 44 43.09 -9.05 116.64
CA LYS A 44 41.76 -9.50 116.25
C LYS A 44 41.07 -8.50 115.33
N ASN A 45 41.10 -7.21 115.64
CA ASN A 45 40.50 -6.16 114.82
C ASN A 45 41.19 -6.05 113.45
N MET A 46 42.54 -6.05 113.43
CA MET A 46 43.30 -6.03 112.18
C MET A 46 43.02 -7.27 111.32
N LYS A 47 42.87 -8.45 111.94
CA LYS A 47 42.50 -9.68 111.23
C LYS A 47 41.09 -9.56 110.62
N LEU A 48 40.13 -9.02 111.36
CA LEU A 48 38.77 -8.77 110.85
C LEU A 48 38.77 -7.78 109.69
N GLU A 49 39.53 -6.69 109.79
CA GLU A 49 39.70 -5.69 108.72
C GLU A 49 40.35 -6.31 107.48
N ILE A 50 41.41 -7.11 107.64
CA ILE A 50 42.04 -7.83 106.52
C ILE A 50 41.04 -8.80 105.88
N GLU A 51 40.26 -9.55 106.68
CA GLU A 51 39.23 -10.45 106.16
C GLU A 51 38.11 -9.68 105.43
N GLU A 52 37.74 -8.49 105.90
CA GLU A 52 36.79 -7.60 105.23
C GLU A 52 37.33 -7.10 103.90
N LEU A 53 38.55 -6.57 103.87
CA LEU A 53 39.22 -6.13 102.64
C LEU A 53 39.38 -7.27 101.62
N VAL A 54 39.63 -8.50 102.08
CA VAL A 54 39.67 -9.69 101.23
C VAL A 54 38.31 -9.98 100.61
N ARG A 55 37.22 -9.90 101.40
CA ARG A 55 35.85 -10.05 100.89
C ARG A 55 35.51 -8.97 99.87
N ASP A 56 35.85 -7.72 100.16
CA ASP A 56 35.58 -6.59 99.27
C ASP A 56 36.36 -6.71 97.96
N ARG A 57 37.66 -7.05 98.03
CA ARG A 57 38.47 -7.35 96.85
C ARG A 57 37.85 -8.45 96.00
N ASP A 58 37.39 -9.54 96.61
CA ASP A 58 36.79 -10.66 95.89
C ASP A 58 35.41 -10.30 95.32
N SER A 59 34.66 -9.42 95.99
CA SER A 59 33.40 -8.86 95.48
C SER A 59 33.64 -7.94 94.27
N LEU A 60 34.57 -7.00 94.39
CA LEU A 60 34.96 -6.11 93.30
C LEU A 60 35.50 -6.88 92.10
N LYS A 61 36.29 -7.94 92.33
CA LYS A 61 36.77 -8.81 91.26
C LYS A 61 35.62 -9.46 90.48
N LYS A 62 34.59 -9.96 91.18
CA LYS A 62 33.38 -10.51 90.52
C LYS A 62 32.61 -9.46 89.74
N GLU A 63 32.50 -8.24 90.28
CA GLU A 63 31.83 -7.13 89.59
C GLU A 63 32.59 -6.72 88.31
N ILE A 64 33.91 -6.61 88.38
CA ILE A 64 34.77 -6.37 87.21
C ILE A 64 34.59 -7.47 86.17
N ASP A 65 34.65 -8.75 86.57
CA ASP A 65 34.45 -9.88 85.66
C ASP A 65 33.05 -9.84 84.98
N LEU A 66 32.01 -9.38 85.69
CA LEU A 66 30.66 -9.21 85.13
C LEU A 66 30.57 -8.03 84.16
N LEU A 67 31.22 -6.90 84.49
CA LEU A 67 31.28 -5.73 83.63
C LEU A 67 32.03 -6.02 82.33
N GLU A 68 33.18 -6.71 82.40
CA GLU A 68 33.94 -7.11 81.21
C GLU A 68 33.12 -8.03 80.29
N LYS A 69 32.39 -8.99 80.86
CA LYS A 69 31.49 -9.87 80.08
C LYS A 69 30.35 -9.09 79.43
N THR A 70 29.75 -8.16 80.17
CA THR A 70 28.66 -7.32 79.64
C THR A 70 29.18 -6.42 78.53
N ASN A 71 30.33 -5.77 78.72
CA ASN A 71 30.96 -4.95 77.68
C ASN A 71 31.27 -5.76 76.42
N SER A 72 31.83 -6.97 76.59
CA SER A 72 32.12 -7.89 75.48
C SER A 72 30.87 -8.26 74.69
N TYR A 73 29.73 -8.48 75.38
CA TYR A 73 28.45 -8.77 74.71
C TYR A 73 27.93 -7.54 73.94
N THR A 74 28.02 -6.35 74.52
CA THR A 74 27.59 -5.11 73.85
C THR A 74 28.44 -4.76 72.62
N GLU A 75 29.76 -5.01 72.68
CA GLU A 75 30.64 -4.83 71.53
C GLU A 75 30.31 -5.80 70.40
N LEU A 76 29.99 -7.06 70.74
CA LEU A 76 29.55 -8.05 69.76
C LEU A 76 28.23 -7.66 69.09
N GLU A 77 27.26 -7.18 69.87
CA GLU A 77 25.98 -6.69 69.34
C GLU A 77 26.20 -5.49 68.41
N LYS A 78 27.06 -4.54 68.81
CA LYS A 78 27.43 -3.39 67.98
C LYS A 78 28.04 -3.81 66.65
N CYS A 79 29.01 -4.73 66.66
CA CYS A 79 29.60 -5.28 65.44
C CYS A 79 28.54 -5.93 64.53
N GLY A 80 27.58 -6.66 65.11
CA GLY A 80 26.49 -7.28 64.35
C GLY A 80 25.53 -6.27 63.71
N VAL A 81 25.27 -5.13 64.38
CA VAL A 81 24.46 -4.04 63.81
C VAL A 81 25.22 -3.30 62.71
N GLU A 82 26.51 -3.04 62.90
CA GLU A 82 27.38 -2.38 61.90
C GLU A 82 27.50 -3.23 60.62
N GLU A 83 27.61 -4.55 60.75
CA GLU A 83 27.63 -5.46 59.60
C GLU A 83 26.31 -5.41 58.82
N LYS A 84 25.17 -5.48 59.51
CA LYS A 84 23.83 -5.38 58.88
C LYS A 84 23.64 -4.03 58.19
N LEU A 85 24.09 -2.94 58.82
CA LEU A 85 24.06 -1.60 58.22
C LEU A 85 24.89 -1.55 56.93
N GLY A 86 26.10 -2.13 56.95
CA GLY A 86 26.95 -2.20 55.76
C GLY A 86 26.37 -3.04 54.63
N ILE A 87 25.70 -4.15 54.94
CA ILE A 87 24.96 -4.96 53.95
C ILE A 87 23.80 -4.15 53.35
N SER A 88 23.01 -3.48 54.21
CA SER A 88 21.90 -2.65 53.76
C SER A 88 22.37 -1.50 52.87
N GLN A 89 23.48 -0.84 53.23
CA GLN A 89 24.03 0.28 52.46
C GLN A 89 24.51 -0.16 51.07
N ARG A 90 25.19 -1.32 50.96
CA ARG A 90 25.58 -1.89 49.67
C ARG A 90 24.36 -2.21 48.80
N ARG A 91 23.32 -2.78 49.39
CA ARG A 91 22.07 -3.07 48.66
C ARG A 91 21.38 -1.79 48.17
N CYS A 92 21.36 -0.72 48.96
CA CYS A 92 20.83 0.57 48.49
C CYS A 92 21.63 1.10 47.29
N GLN A 93 22.96 1.02 47.31
CA GLN A 93 23.80 1.45 46.19
C GLN A 93 23.59 0.61 44.93
N GLU A 94 23.32 -0.69 45.06
CA GLU A 94 22.96 -1.56 43.94
C GLU A 94 21.63 -1.16 43.32
N LEU A 95 20.61 -0.91 44.15
CA LEU A 95 19.30 -0.43 43.71
C LEU A 95 19.39 0.94 43.03
N ASP A 96 20.22 1.86 43.55
CA ASP A 96 20.43 3.17 42.93
C ASP A 96 21.04 3.04 41.53
N LYS A 97 21.99 2.11 41.33
CA LYS A 97 22.56 1.82 40.00
C LYS A 97 21.49 1.26 39.06
N GLU A 98 20.65 0.36 39.54
CA GLU A 98 19.56 -0.22 38.75
C GLU A 98 18.53 0.84 38.34
N ILE A 99 18.18 1.76 39.26
CA ILE A 99 17.28 2.90 38.97
C ILE A 99 17.85 3.78 37.86
N VAL A 100 19.15 4.09 37.90
CA VAL A 100 19.81 4.88 36.85
C VAL A 100 19.78 4.15 35.51
N GLN A 101 20.10 2.85 35.49
CA GLN A 101 20.07 2.04 34.27
C GLN A 101 18.67 1.96 33.66
N MET A 102 17.64 1.71 34.48
CA MET A 102 16.26 1.71 34.02
C MET A 102 15.83 3.09 33.51
N GLY A 103 16.26 4.17 34.16
CA GLY A 103 16.00 5.54 33.72
C GLY A 103 16.58 5.84 32.33
N GLU A 104 17.80 5.38 32.08
CA GLU A 104 18.45 5.49 30.76
C GLU A 104 17.73 4.65 29.69
N MET A 105 17.36 3.42 30.03
CA MET A 105 16.59 2.56 29.13
C MET A 105 15.24 3.20 28.74
N ILE A 106 14.51 3.76 29.72
CA ILE A 106 13.25 4.48 29.46
C ILE A 106 13.49 5.68 28.53
N ARG A 107 14.61 6.40 28.69
CA ARG A 107 14.96 7.54 27.84
C ARG A 107 15.20 7.09 26.39
N ILE A 108 15.95 6.01 26.19
CA ILE A 108 16.21 5.44 24.85
C ILE A 108 14.91 4.99 24.20
N LEU A 109 14.10 4.19 24.90
CA LEU A 109 12.81 3.70 24.39
C LEU A 109 11.85 4.84 24.03
N ARG A 110 11.85 5.95 24.79
CA ARG A 110 11.06 7.14 24.44
C ARG A 110 11.55 7.79 23.14
N GLY A 111 12.86 7.87 22.93
CA GLY A 111 13.44 8.38 21.69
C GLY A 111 13.09 7.52 20.47
N GLU A 112 13.22 6.20 20.61
CA GLU A 112 12.83 5.25 19.57
C GLU A 112 11.33 5.33 19.25
N LYS A 113 10.49 5.42 20.28
CA LYS A 113 9.04 5.60 20.12
C LYS A 113 8.72 6.86 19.32
N LEU A 114 9.33 8.00 19.64
CA LEU A 114 9.13 9.24 18.88
C LEU A 114 9.58 9.10 17.41
N GLY A 115 10.69 8.42 17.16
CA GLY A 115 11.16 8.16 15.80
C GLY A 115 10.24 7.24 15.00
N VAL A 116 9.54 6.30 15.66
CA VAL A 116 8.50 5.48 15.02
C VAL A 116 7.24 6.29 14.74
N GLU A 117 6.80 7.14 15.68
CA GLU A 117 5.64 8.02 15.51
C GLU A 117 5.84 9.01 14.33
N GLU A 118 7.04 9.59 14.18
CA GLU A 118 7.36 10.48 13.06
C GLU A 118 7.30 9.74 11.69
N LYS A 119 7.83 8.52 11.62
CA LYS A 119 7.75 7.68 10.41
C LYS A 119 6.31 7.31 10.06
N LEU A 120 5.49 7.01 11.07
CA LEU A 120 4.08 6.71 10.88
C LEU A 120 3.33 7.92 10.34
N GLU A 121 3.57 9.11 10.90
CA GLU A 121 2.97 10.36 10.43
C GLU A 121 3.37 10.67 8.98
N HIS A 122 4.65 10.50 8.63
CA HIS A 122 5.12 10.68 7.26
C HIS A 122 4.45 9.69 6.29
N SER A 123 4.33 8.41 6.68
CA SER A 123 3.65 7.41 5.88
C SER A 123 2.16 7.72 5.69
N ASN A 124 1.49 8.21 6.73
CA ASN A 124 0.08 8.60 6.66
C ASN A 124 -0.12 9.78 5.70
N ARG A 125 0.70 10.83 5.79
CA ARG A 125 0.65 11.97 4.85
C ARG A 125 0.87 11.53 3.40
N LYS A 126 1.77 10.56 3.18
CA LYS A 126 1.99 9.99 1.84
C LYS A 126 0.77 9.17 1.37
N GLY A 127 0.10 8.47 2.27
CA GLY A 127 -1.17 7.79 1.99
C GLY A 127 -2.23 8.79 1.52
N GLU A 128 -2.40 9.89 2.25
CA GLU A 128 -3.35 10.95 1.91
C GLU A 128 -3.07 11.59 0.52
N ASP A 129 -1.81 11.87 0.18
CA ASP A 129 -1.43 12.39 -1.16
C ASP A 129 -1.76 11.37 -2.28
N MET A 130 -1.54 10.08 -2.03
CA MET A 130 -1.86 9.03 -3.00
C MET A 130 -3.38 8.88 -3.17
N ASP A 131 -4.16 8.97 -2.10
CA ASP A 131 -5.62 8.93 -2.15
C ASP A 131 -6.18 10.14 -2.91
N GLU A 132 -5.61 11.34 -2.70
CA GLU A 132 -6.00 12.54 -3.47
C GLU A 132 -5.70 12.37 -4.97
N ARG A 133 -4.54 11.81 -5.30
CA ARG A 133 -4.17 11.49 -6.69
C ARG A 133 -5.11 10.46 -7.32
N LEU A 134 -5.49 9.42 -6.57
CA LEU A 134 -6.46 8.42 -7.03
C LEU A 134 -7.81 9.08 -7.33
N LEU A 135 -8.33 9.91 -6.42
CA LEU A 135 -9.58 10.65 -6.63
C LEU A 135 -9.51 11.61 -7.83
N LYS A 136 -8.33 12.19 -8.13
CA LYS A 136 -8.14 13.00 -9.33
C LYS A 136 -8.20 12.15 -10.60
N MET A 137 -7.53 11.00 -10.62
CA MET A 137 -7.55 10.08 -11.76
C MET A 137 -8.95 9.49 -11.99
N GLU A 138 -9.69 9.15 -10.93
CA GLU A 138 -11.07 8.67 -11.05
C GLU A 138 -11.98 9.70 -11.72
N ARG A 139 -11.86 10.97 -11.32
CA ARG A 139 -12.60 12.08 -11.94
C ARG A 139 -12.24 12.22 -13.43
N GLU A 140 -10.96 12.11 -13.78
CA GLU A 140 -10.50 12.18 -15.17
C GLU A 140 -11.02 11.01 -16.01
N ILE A 141 -11.00 9.79 -15.47
CA ILE A 141 -11.59 8.61 -16.12
C ILE A 141 -13.08 8.83 -16.39
N GLU A 142 -13.82 9.42 -15.44
CA GLU A 142 -15.24 9.67 -15.60
C GLU A 142 -15.56 10.77 -16.62
N VAL A 143 -14.67 11.77 -16.78
CA VAL A 143 -14.75 12.73 -17.89
C VAL A 143 -14.54 12.03 -19.22
N LEU A 144 -13.46 11.25 -19.36
CA LEU A 144 -13.14 10.52 -20.59
C LEU A 144 -14.23 9.52 -20.99
N ARG A 145 -14.89 8.88 -20.01
CA ARG A 145 -16.05 8.00 -20.27
C ARG A 145 -17.22 8.75 -20.88
N ARG A 146 -17.54 9.94 -20.38
CA ARG A 146 -18.62 10.79 -20.92
C ARG A 146 -18.29 11.27 -22.33
N GLU A 147 -17.08 11.76 -22.55
CA GLU A 147 -16.61 12.18 -23.88
C GLU A 147 -16.67 11.03 -24.89
N LYS A 148 -16.27 9.81 -24.48
CA LYS A 148 -16.41 8.60 -25.32
C LYS A 148 -17.87 8.29 -25.67
N LEU A 149 -18.80 8.43 -24.72
CA LEU A 149 -20.22 8.22 -24.98
C LEU A 149 -20.77 9.25 -25.97
N ASP A 150 -20.39 10.50 -25.84
CA ASP A 150 -20.82 11.56 -26.77
C ASP A 150 -20.22 11.35 -28.17
N ALA A 151 -18.94 10.99 -28.27
CA ALA A 151 -18.33 10.62 -29.54
C ALA A 151 -19.06 9.43 -30.20
N ASN A 152 -19.41 8.39 -29.43
CA ASN A 152 -20.17 7.25 -29.95
C ASN A 152 -21.55 7.66 -30.47
N ARG A 153 -22.25 8.59 -29.82
CA ARG A 153 -23.52 9.14 -30.32
C ARG A 153 -23.34 9.81 -31.68
N THR A 154 -22.32 10.67 -31.82
CA THR A 154 -22.05 11.34 -33.10
C THR A 154 -21.70 10.36 -34.22
N ILE A 155 -20.96 9.28 -33.91
CA ILE A 155 -20.65 8.22 -34.87
C ILE A 155 -21.94 7.54 -35.33
N GLU A 156 -22.87 7.24 -34.43
CA GLU A 156 -24.13 6.58 -34.77
C GLU A 156 -25.03 7.48 -35.63
N GLU A 157 -25.11 8.77 -35.31
CA GLU A 157 -25.81 9.75 -36.15
C GLU A 157 -25.23 9.86 -37.56
N LEU A 158 -23.90 9.85 -37.69
CA LEU A 158 -23.22 9.88 -38.99
C LEU A 158 -23.48 8.60 -39.79
N LYS A 159 -23.45 7.43 -39.15
CA LYS A 159 -23.82 6.16 -39.81
C LYS A 159 -25.26 6.20 -40.30
N GLN A 160 -26.20 6.71 -39.50
CA GLN A 160 -27.59 6.84 -39.94
C GLN A 160 -27.71 7.74 -41.18
N LYS A 161 -27.04 8.90 -41.18
CA LYS A 161 -26.98 9.81 -42.35
C LYS A 161 -26.34 9.13 -43.58
N GLU A 162 -25.30 8.34 -43.39
CA GLU A 162 -24.67 7.57 -44.47
C GLU A 162 -25.65 6.55 -45.07
N THR A 163 -26.38 5.81 -44.24
CA THR A 163 -27.38 4.84 -44.74
C THR A 163 -28.52 5.52 -45.51
N GLU A 164 -28.98 6.67 -45.03
CA GLU A 164 -30.02 7.46 -45.71
C GLU A 164 -29.53 8.05 -47.03
N ALA A 165 -28.31 8.60 -47.07
CA ALA A 165 -27.68 9.05 -48.31
C ALA A 165 -27.54 7.88 -49.31
N GLY A 166 -27.16 6.69 -48.84
CA GLY A 166 -27.12 5.47 -49.64
C GLY A 166 -28.47 5.12 -50.27
N ARG A 167 -29.57 5.24 -49.50
CA ARG A 167 -30.94 5.04 -49.99
C ARG A 167 -31.31 6.05 -51.08
N ILE A 168 -31.01 7.34 -50.87
CA ILE A 168 -31.26 8.41 -51.84
C ILE A 168 -30.48 8.17 -53.14
N VAL A 169 -29.21 7.78 -53.05
CA VAL A 169 -28.38 7.46 -54.23
C VAL A 169 -28.97 6.30 -55.04
N GLN A 170 -29.45 5.24 -54.37
CA GLN A 170 -30.11 4.12 -55.05
C GLN A 170 -31.40 4.55 -55.76
N GLU A 171 -32.20 5.40 -55.12
CA GLU A 171 -33.43 5.94 -55.71
C GLU A 171 -33.14 6.79 -56.95
N LEU A 172 -32.15 7.70 -56.86
CA LEU A 172 -31.73 8.53 -57.99
C LEU A 172 -31.16 7.69 -59.13
N LYS A 173 -30.40 6.63 -58.82
CA LYS A 173 -29.92 5.68 -59.82
C LYS A 173 -31.07 5.00 -60.54
N HIS A 174 -32.12 4.59 -59.82
CA HIS A 174 -33.30 3.99 -60.43
C HIS A 174 -34.03 4.97 -61.36
N LYS A 175 -34.27 6.20 -60.88
CA LYS A 175 -34.91 7.27 -61.68
C LYS A 175 -34.11 7.62 -62.94
N ASN A 176 -32.77 7.63 -62.86
CA ASN A 176 -31.91 7.87 -64.01
C ASN A 176 -32.00 6.75 -65.07
N VAL A 177 -32.06 5.49 -64.62
CA VAL A 177 -32.28 4.34 -65.54
C VAL A 177 -33.65 4.44 -66.21
N GLU A 178 -34.70 4.81 -65.47
CA GLU A 178 -36.04 5.00 -66.01
C GLU A 178 -36.08 6.16 -67.03
N ALA A 179 -35.51 7.31 -66.70
CA ALA A 179 -35.38 8.43 -67.62
C ALA A 179 -34.61 8.05 -68.89
N SER A 180 -33.50 7.31 -68.75
CA SER A 180 -32.72 6.80 -69.89
C SER A 180 -33.58 5.92 -70.80
N ARG A 181 -34.39 5.02 -70.23
CA ARG A 181 -35.35 4.19 -70.98
C ARG A 181 -36.37 5.06 -71.74
N THR A 182 -36.95 6.06 -71.11
CA THR A 182 -37.92 6.95 -71.78
C THR A 182 -37.29 7.74 -72.94
N ILE A 183 -36.03 8.16 -72.81
CA ILE A 183 -35.28 8.83 -73.88
C ILE A 183 -35.07 7.88 -75.06
N ASP A 184 -34.70 6.63 -74.82
CA ASP A 184 -34.51 5.63 -75.87
C ASP A 184 -35.83 5.31 -76.59
N GLU A 185 -36.94 5.22 -75.86
CA GLU A 185 -38.29 5.07 -76.43
C GLU A 185 -38.68 6.25 -77.33
N LEU A 186 -38.49 7.48 -76.84
CA LEU A 186 -38.76 8.70 -77.63
C LEU A 186 -37.86 8.79 -78.87
N ARG A 187 -36.59 8.39 -78.75
CA ARG A 187 -35.67 8.33 -79.89
C ARG A 187 -36.13 7.31 -80.93
N ALA A 188 -36.60 6.14 -80.50
CA ALA A 188 -37.16 5.13 -81.39
C ALA A 188 -38.44 5.63 -82.09
N GLN A 189 -39.34 6.28 -81.36
CA GLN A 189 -40.54 6.91 -81.93
C GLN A 189 -40.18 7.99 -82.96
N LYS A 190 -39.20 8.85 -82.65
CA LYS A 190 -38.68 9.86 -83.58
C LYS A 190 -38.16 9.22 -84.86
N MET A 191 -37.33 8.18 -84.77
CA MET A 191 -36.83 7.46 -85.95
C MET A 191 -37.96 6.82 -86.77
N GLY A 192 -39.01 6.34 -86.11
CA GLY A 192 -40.23 5.87 -86.78
C GLY A 192 -40.93 6.99 -87.54
N SER A 193 -41.13 8.15 -86.90
CA SER A 193 -41.74 9.33 -87.51
C SER A 193 -40.91 9.88 -88.67
N ASP A 194 -39.58 9.95 -88.54
CA ASP A 194 -38.68 10.45 -89.57
C ASP A 194 -38.75 9.56 -90.84
N LYS A 195 -38.82 8.24 -90.68
CA LYS A 195 -39.04 7.30 -91.80
C LYS A 195 -40.38 7.52 -92.50
N VAL A 196 -41.45 7.75 -91.73
CA VAL A 196 -42.78 8.05 -92.30
C VAL A 196 -42.75 9.37 -93.06
N ALA A 197 -42.12 10.41 -92.51
CA ALA A 197 -41.95 11.69 -93.17
C ALA A 197 -41.15 11.55 -94.47
N GLU A 198 -40.07 10.78 -94.49
CA GLU A 198 -39.26 10.50 -95.68
C GLU A 198 -40.08 9.85 -96.81
N VAL A 199 -40.98 8.92 -96.47
CA VAL A 199 -41.93 8.33 -97.43
C VAL A 199 -42.87 9.39 -98.03
N TYR A 200 -43.40 10.29 -97.20
CA TYR A 200 -44.24 11.39 -97.68
C TYR A 200 -43.47 12.38 -98.57
N TYR A 201 -42.26 12.80 -98.17
CA TYR A 201 -41.41 13.66 -98.98
C TYR A 201 -41.08 13.00 -100.34
N SER A 202 -40.76 11.71 -100.35
CA SER A 202 -40.52 10.95 -101.58
C SER A 202 -41.76 10.90 -102.47
N ARG A 203 -42.96 10.74 -101.88
CA ARG A 203 -44.23 10.77 -102.62
C ARG A 203 -44.51 12.14 -103.22
N ILE A 204 -44.30 13.22 -102.46
CA ILE A 204 -44.46 14.60 -102.95
C ILE A 204 -43.50 14.86 -104.10
N ALA A 205 -42.22 14.54 -103.95
CA ALA A 205 -41.22 14.70 -105.02
C ALA A 205 -41.59 13.94 -106.31
N ASN A 206 -42.17 12.74 -106.17
CA ASN A 206 -42.68 11.96 -107.32
C ASN A 206 -43.91 12.60 -107.97
N LEU A 207 -44.82 13.17 -107.17
CA LEU A 207 -45.98 13.92 -107.67
C LEU A 207 -45.52 15.20 -108.39
N ASP A 208 -44.59 15.96 -107.82
CA ASP A 208 -44.03 17.17 -108.45
C ASP A 208 -43.41 16.83 -109.82
N LYS A 209 -42.64 15.73 -109.91
CA LYS A 209 -42.10 15.25 -111.19
C LYS A 209 -43.20 14.86 -112.19
N SER A 210 -44.33 14.35 -111.72
CA SER A 210 -45.48 13.99 -112.55
C SER A 210 -46.21 15.24 -113.04
N ILE A 211 -46.43 16.22 -112.14
CA ILE A 211 -47.00 17.54 -112.47
C ILE A 211 -46.14 18.24 -113.52
N LEU A 212 -44.82 18.31 -113.33
CA LEU A 212 -43.89 18.93 -114.28
C LEU A 212 -43.97 18.27 -115.68
N LYS A 213 -44.13 16.94 -115.75
CA LYS A 213 -44.37 16.24 -117.02
C LYS A 213 -45.69 16.65 -117.66
N PHE A 214 -46.76 16.76 -116.88
CA PHE A 214 -48.05 17.25 -117.37
C PHE A 214 -47.96 18.70 -117.84
N GLU A 215 -47.32 19.58 -117.08
CA GLU A 215 -47.07 20.98 -117.46
C GLU A 215 -46.26 21.09 -118.75
N THR A 216 -45.22 20.25 -118.92
CA THR A 216 -44.42 20.19 -120.15
C THR A 216 -45.26 19.71 -121.34
N ARG A 217 -46.09 18.68 -121.14
CA ARG A 217 -46.98 18.15 -122.18
C ARG A 217 -48.06 19.16 -122.58
N LEU A 218 -48.65 19.84 -121.60
CA LEU A 218 -49.61 20.93 -121.82
C LEU A 218 -48.96 22.11 -122.54
N SER A 219 -47.79 22.56 -122.08
CA SER A 219 -47.03 23.60 -122.77
C SER A 219 -46.76 23.22 -124.23
N LYS A 220 -46.38 21.97 -124.51
CA LYS A 220 -46.18 21.48 -125.89
C LYS A 220 -47.47 21.48 -126.72
N MET A 221 -48.63 21.13 -126.14
CA MET A 221 -49.92 21.19 -126.82
C MET A 221 -50.45 22.61 -127.01
N LEU A 222 -50.03 23.56 -126.16
CA LEU A 222 -50.47 24.95 -126.20
C LEU A 222 -49.49 25.86 -126.96
N SER A 223 -48.23 25.43 -127.14
CA SER A 223 -47.26 25.99 -128.08
C SER A 223 -47.55 25.55 -129.51
N VAL A 224 -48.82 25.62 -129.91
CA VAL A 224 -49.25 25.59 -131.30
C VAL A 224 -49.00 26.99 -131.84
N ASP A 225 -48.05 27.12 -132.76
CA ASP A 225 -47.83 28.37 -133.48
C ASP A 225 -49.12 28.73 -134.22
N VAL A 226 -49.45 30.03 -134.27
CA VAL A 226 -50.72 30.55 -134.85
C VAL A 226 -50.90 30.13 -136.32
N GLU A 227 -49.85 29.63 -136.97
CA GLU A 227 -49.86 29.13 -138.35
C GLU A 227 -50.36 27.67 -138.51
N ASP A 228 -50.48 26.88 -137.43
CA ASP A 228 -50.88 25.45 -137.46
C ASP A 228 -52.39 25.19 -137.20
N PHE A 229 -53.19 26.24 -137.05
CA PHE A 229 -54.63 26.15 -136.77
C PHE A 229 -55.58 25.55 -137.84
N PRO A 230 -55.21 25.31 -139.13
CA PRO A 230 -56.16 24.68 -140.06
C PRO A 230 -56.39 23.17 -139.87
N ASN A 231 -55.57 22.46 -139.08
CA ASN A 231 -55.62 20.99 -138.99
C ASN A 231 -56.21 20.42 -137.69
N LEU A 232 -56.68 21.26 -136.75
CA LEU A 232 -57.13 20.81 -135.43
C LEU A 232 -58.59 20.30 -135.36
N VAL A 233 -59.31 20.25 -136.49
CA VAL A 233 -60.73 19.84 -136.57
C VAL A 233 -60.90 18.34 -136.92
N ASN A 234 -59.82 17.59 -137.19
CA ASN A 234 -59.91 16.21 -137.73
C ASN A 234 -59.27 15.07 -136.88
N GLU A 235 -58.84 15.30 -135.64
CA GLU A 235 -58.24 14.24 -134.79
C GLU A 235 -58.89 14.12 -133.40
N MET A 236 -60.21 14.34 -133.30
CA MET A 236 -60.98 14.20 -132.04
C MET A 236 -61.69 12.84 -131.87
N ASP A 237 -61.39 11.84 -132.70
CA ASP A 237 -62.16 10.56 -132.76
C ASP A 237 -61.42 9.27 -132.33
N ASP A 238 -60.14 9.27 -131.95
CA ASP A 238 -59.37 8.01 -131.75
C ASP A 238 -58.78 7.78 -130.34
N CYS A 239 -59.50 8.14 -129.28
CA CYS A 239 -59.11 7.75 -127.91
C CYS A 239 -60.26 7.11 -127.13
N ALA A 240 -60.71 5.95 -127.65
CA ALA A 240 -61.48 4.96 -126.90
C ALA A 240 -60.69 3.65 -126.79
N LEU A 241 -60.62 3.11 -125.56
CA LEU A 241 -60.34 1.72 -125.17
C LEU A 241 -58.87 1.23 -125.04
N THR A 242 -58.41 1.11 -123.79
CA THR A 242 -57.87 -0.11 -123.10
C THR A 242 -57.72 0.27 -121.61
N SER A 243 -58.46 -0.23 -120.62
CA SER A 243 -58.84 -1.59 -120.18
C SER A 243 -57.67 -2.44 -119.66
N ASN A 244 -57.66 -2.61 -118.32
CA ASN A 244 -57.08 -3.69 -117.49
C ASN A 244 -55.60 -3.61 -117.06
N HIS A 245 -55.34 -3.45 -115.74
CA HIS A 245 -55.06 -4.61 -114.88
C HIS A 245 -55.10 -4.26 -113.38
N SER A 246 -56.06 -4.88 -112.68
CA SER A 246 -56.11 -5.07 -111.23
C SER A 246 -55.32 -6.32 -110.82
N LYS A 247 -54.34 -6.17 -109.92
CA LYS A 247 -53.82 -7.14 -108.93
C LYS A 247 -53.21 -6.26 -107.82
N GLY A 248 -53.62 -6.26 -106.56
CA GLY A 248 -54.13 -7.37 -105.76
C GLY A 248 -52.97 -8.10 -105.10
N GLU A 249 -52.29 -7.47 -104.15
CA GLU A 249 -51.55 -8.16 -103.09
C GLU A 249 -51.70 -7.37 -101.78
N GLU A 250 -52.63 -7.84 -100.97
CA GLU A 250 -52.61 -7.69 -99.53
C GLU A 250 -51.31 -8.28 -98.98
N ASN A 251 -50.60 -7.53 -98.14
CA ASN A 251 -49.74 -8.10 -97.12
C ASN A 251 -49.96 -7.30 -95.83
N GLY A 252 -51.06 -7.62 -95.16
CA GLY A 252 -51.19 -7.37 -93.73
C GLY A 252 -50.22 -8.29 -92.99
N ASN A 253 -49.10 -7.74 -92.51
CA ASN A 253 -48.31 -8.39 -91.48
C ASN A 253 -48.46 -7.58 -90.19
N ALA A 254 -49.57 -7.81 -89.51
CA ALA A 254 -49.71 -7.47 -88.11
C ALA A 254 -48.92 -8.50 -87.28
N THR A 255 -47.63 -8.25 -87.09
CA THR A 255 -46.86 -8.92 -86.05
C THR A 255 -47.22 -8.29 -84.71
N SER A 256 -48.21 -8.89 -84.04
CA SER A 256 -48.39 -8.76 -82.60
C SER A 256 -47.05 -9.09 -81.91
N PRO A 257 -46.54 -8.27 -80.98
CA PRO A 257 -45.56 -8.77 -80.02
C PRO A 257 -46.29 -9.72 -79.07
N LYS A 258 -46.18 -11.01 -79.36
CA LYS A 258 -46.43 -12.07 -78.36
C LYS A 258 -45.31 -11.94 -77.33
N VAL A 259 -45.51 -11.09 -76.32
CA VAL A 259 -44.69 -11.12 -75.10
C VAL A 259 -45.05 -12.41 -74.37
N ARG A 260 -44.27 -13.45 -74.67
CA ARG A 260 -44.27 -14.71 -73.93
C ARG A 260 -43.72 -14.40 -72.55
N ALA A 261 -44.60 -14.39 -71.56
CA ALA A 261 -44.21 -14.61 -70.18
C ALA A 261 -43.61 -16.03 -70.08
N THR A 262 -42.30 -16.12 -70.00
CA THR A 262 -41.62 -17.26 -69.36
C THR A 262 -41.08 -16.74 -68.04
N CYS A 263 -41.89 -16.98 -67.01
CA CYS A 263 -41.40 -17.25 -65.67
C CYS A 263 -40.55 -18.53 -65.73
N ASP A 264 -39.23 -18.37 -65.76
CA ASP A 264 -38.31 -19.44 -65.36
C ASP A 264 -37.48 -18.96 -64.18
N ASN A 265 -37.93 -19.46 -63.03
CA ASN A 265 -37.15 -19.61 -61.82
C ASN A 265 -35.93 -20.49 -62.14
N SER A 266 -34.73 -19.95 -61.97
CA SER A 266 -33.49 -20.71 -61.78
C SER A 266 -32.60 -19.85 -60.90
N ALA A 267 -32.68 -20.05 -59.59
CA ALA A 267 -31.85 -21.01 -58.86
C ALA A 267 -30.38 -20.59 -58.86
N GLY A 268 -29.97 -19.99 -57.73
CA GLY A 268 -28.70 -20.29 -57.09
C GLY A 268 -27.44 -19.80 -57.78
N SER A 269 -27.06 -18.55 -57.51
CA SER A 269 -25.64 -18.22 -57.35
C SER A 269 -25.47 -17.53 -56.00
N GLN A 270 -25.35 -18.35 -54.96
CA GLN A 270 -24.76 -17.93 -53.69
C GLN A 270 -23.26 -17.72 -53.93
N GLY A 271 -22.91 -16.53 -54.42
CA GLY A 271 -21.57 -15.97 -54.32
C GLY A 271 -21.33 -15.48 -52.90
N VAL A 272 -21.24 -16.39 -51.92
CA VAL A 272 -20.71 -16.06 -50.60
C VAL A 272 -19.20 -16.00 -50.74
N GLY A 273 -18.70 -14.79 -50.99
CA GLY A 273 -17.29 -14.46 -50.80
C GLY A 273 -16.95 -14.62 -49.31
N LEU A 274 -16.45 -15.79 -48.94
CA LEU A 274 -15.76 -15.99 -47.67
C LEU A 274 -14.41 -15.27 -47.76
N SER A 275 -14.42 -14.00 -47.35
CA SER A 275 -13.23 -13.31 -46.89
C SER A 275 -12.61 -14.14 -45.75
N GLN A 276 -11.47 -14.77 -46.03
CA GLN A 276 -10.56 -15.30 -45.01
C GLN A 276 -10.06 -14.12 -44.16
N LYS A 277 -10.86 -13.73 -43.16
CA LYS A 277 -10.32 -13.09 -41.96
C LYS A 277 -9.66 -14.20 -41.14
N GLY A 278 -8.36 -14.06 -40.93
CA GLY A 278 -7.60 -14.86 -39.98
C GLY A 278 -8.27 -14.79 -38.61
N GLY A 279 -8.99 -15.87 -38.28
CA GLY A 279 -9.44 -16.13 -36.93
C GLY A 279 -8.23 -16.55 -36.11
N VAL A 280 -7.69 -15.62 -35.34
CA VAL A 280 -6.91 -15.94 -34.16
C VAL A 280 -7.83 -16.79 -33.28
N LYS A 281 -7.49 -18.07 -33.09
CA LYS A 281 -8.13 -18.91 -32.09
C LYS A 281 -7.87 -18.27 -30.73
N LEU A 282 -8.85 -17.53 -30.19
CA LEU A 282 -8.94 -17.39 -28.74
C LEU A 282 -9.23 -18.78 -28.19
N ALA A 283 -8.21 -19.37 -27.57
CA ALA A 283 -8.42 -20.47 -26.66
C ALA A 283 -9.35 -19.98 -25.54
N HIS A 284 -10.54 -20.56 -25.44
CA HIS A 284 -11.33 -20.49 -24.23
C HIS A 284 -10.60 -21.33 -23.19
N LEU A 285 -9.73 -20.66 -22.43
CA LEU A 285 -9.13 -21.22 -21.22
C LEU A 285 -10.22 -21.11 -20.14
N VAL A 286 -10.95 -22.20 -19.94
CA VAL A 286 -11.69 -22.40 -18.69
C VAL A 286 -10.64 -22.71 -17.63
N VAL A 287 -10.21 -21.67 -16.93
CA VAL A 287 -9.49 -21.82 -15.67
C VAL A 287 -10.54 -22.18 -14.63
N LYS A 288 -10.51 -23.43 -14.17
CA LYS A 288 -11.05 -23.75 -12.85
C LYS A 288 -10.04 -23.24 -11.84
N GLU A 289 -10.43 -22.23 -11.07
CA GLU A 289 -9.71 -21.80 -9.88
C GLU A 289 -9.98 -22.83 -8.78
N ASP A 290 -8.98 -23.68 -8.52
CA ASP A 290 -8.79 -24.26 -7.20
C ASP A 290 -7.55 -23.57 -6.60
N ASP A 291 -7.82 -22.75 -5.58
CA ASP A 291 -6.93 -22.25 -4.52
C ASP A 291 -5.42 -22.36 -4.74
N ALA A 292 -4.81 -21.38 -5.42
CA ALA A 292 -3.40 -21.04 -5.22
C ALA A 292 -3.09 -19.60 -5.67
N SER A 293 -2.82 -18.72 -4.70
CA SER A 293 -2.30 -17.38 -4.94
C SER A 293 -0.84 -17.43 -5.38
N VAL A 294 -0.56 -17.19 -6.66
CA VAL A 294 0.80 -16.95 -7.17
C VAL A 294 1.00 -15.45 -7.37
N VAL A 295 1.81 -14.84 -6.51
CA VAL A 295 2.31 -13.47 -6.70
C VAL A 295 3.47 -13.53 -7.68
N CYS A 296 3.23 -13.18 -8.95
CA CYS A 296 4.28 -12.98 -9.94
C CYS A 296 4.67 -11.49 -9.98
N THR A 297 5.81 -11.14 -9.38
CA THR A 297 6.49 -9.86 -9.62
C THR A 297 7.37 -9.99 -10.86
N TYR A 298 7.02 -9.32 -11.95
CA TYR A 298 7.92 -9.10 -13.09
C TYR A 298 8.52 -7.70 -13.03
N PRO A 299 9.83 -7.52 -13.32
CA PRO A 299 10.40 -6.21 -13.55
C PRO A 299 9.98 -5.69 -14.92
N CYS A 300 9.24 -4.58 -14.94
CA CYS A 300 8.92 -3.84 -16.17
C CYS A 300 10.16 -3.08 -16.65
N SER A 301 10.80 -3.61 -17.70
CA SER A 301 11.74 -2.85 -18.52
C SER A 301 10.96 -2.06 -19.57
N VAL A 302 10.95 -0.73 -19.43
CA VAL A 302 10.34 0.23 -20.36
C VAL A 302 11.23 0.38 -21.60
N PRO A 303 10.71 0.32 -22.84
CA PRO A 303 11.49 0.74 -24.00
C PRO A 303 11.45 2.27 -24.15
N ALA A 304 12.63 2.86 -24.22
CA ALA A 304 12.84 4.26 -24.58
C ALA A 304 12.48 4.48 -26.07
N VAL A 305 11.51 5.37 -26.33
CA VAL A 305 11.23 5.90 -27.66
C VAL A 305 12.14 7.11 -27.89
N ALA A 306 13.21 6.89 -28.67
CA ALA A 306 14.05 7.97 -29.17
C ALA A 306 13.38 8.61 -30.40
N LYS A 307 13.07 9.91 -30.29
CA LYS A 307 12.66 10.78 -31.39
C LYS A 307 13.84 11.01 -32.33
N SER A 308 13.63 10.83 -33.64
CA SER A 308 14.56 11.22 -34.69
C SER A 308 14.15 12.54 -35.36
N CYS A 309 15.18 13.22 -35.85
CA CYS A 309 15.25 14.60 -36.33
C CYS A 309 14.27 14.98 -37.46
N GLY A 310 13.74 16.20 -37.35
CA GLY A 310 13.32 17.02 -38.48
C GLY A 310 13.91 18.43 -38.31
N THR A 311 14.90 18.75 -39.13
CA THR A 311 15.53 20.07 -39.28
C THR A 311 14.59 21.03 -40.00
N PHE A 312 14.36 22.21 -39.40
CA PHE A 312 13.94 23.42 -40.11
C PHE A 312 14.82 24.57 -39.62
N GLN A 313 15.56 25.18 -40.55
CA GLN A 313 16.23 26.46 -40.39
C GLN A 313 15.31 27.57 -40.92
N ASP A 314 15.67 28.80 -40.52
CA ASP A 314 15.26 30.13 -40.98
C ASP A 314 14.45 30.91 -39.94
N ASP A 315 14.65 32.20 -39.69
CA ASP A 315 15.82 33.06 -39.44
C ASP A 315 15.21 34.35 -38.80
N GLU A 316 16.05 35.16 -38.15
CA GLU A 316 15.84 36.55 -37.73
C GLU A 316 14.94 36.90 -36.52
N GLY A 317 15.55 37.54 -35.51
CA GLY A 317 14.82 38.34 -34.52
C GLY A 317 15.50 38.68 -33.18
N GLN A 318 16.56 39.50 -33.20
CA GLN A 318 16.95 40.52 -32.17
C GLN A 318 16.91 40.23 -30.64
N LYS A 319 18.13 40.15 -30.04
CA LYS A 319 18.72 40.83 -28.83
C LYS A 319 17.88 41.15 -27.55
N PRO A 320 18.52 41.45 -26.38
CA PRO A 320 19.68 40.83 -25.71
C PRO A 320 19.50 40.65 -24.17
N GLY A 321 20.43 39.95 -23.52
CA GLY A 321 20.62 39.91 -22.06
C GLY A 321 20.27 38.53 -21.48
N VAL A 322 21.20 37.76 -20.93
CA VAL A 322 21.72 37.92 -19.56
C VAL A 322 23.12 37.27 -19.49
N LYS A 323 24.03 37.91 -18.78
CA LYS A 323 25.39 37.42 -18.48
C LYS A 323 25.32 36.34 -17.39
N VAL A 324 25.87 35.16 -17.65
CA VAL A 324 26.24 34.20 -16.61
C VAL A 324 27.71 33.82 -16.81
N SER A 325 28.52 34.19 -15.83
CA SER A 325 29.94 33.90 -15.73
C SER A 325 30.11 32.45 -15.25
N VAL A 326 30.74 31.60 -16.06
CA VAL A 326 31.25 30.29 -15.63
C VAL A 326 32.77 30.40 -15.56
N ALA A 327 33.31 30.20 -14.36
CA ALA A 327 34.74 30.07 -14.13
C ALA A 327 35.17 28.64 -14.49
N THR A 328 36.03 28.53 -15.50
CA THR A 328 36.77 27.31 -15.84
C THR A 328 38.17 27.44 -15.24
N VAL A 329 38.52 26.55 -14.32
CA VAL A 329 39.92 26.33 -13.91
C VAL A 329 40.35 24.98 -14.47
N MET A 330 41.50 25.02 -15.15
CA MET A 330 42.14 23.90 -15.82
C MET A 330 43.02 23.07 -14.87
N GLN A 331 43.44 21.91 -15.40
CA GLN A 331 44.70 21.19 -15.14
C GLN A 331 44.77 20.43 -13.79
N SER A 332 45.37 19.25 -13.67
CA SER A 332 46.27 18.46 -14.54
C SER A 332 46.59 17.12 -13.83
N GLY A 333 47.05 16.12 -14.59
CA GLY A 333 47.75 14.91 -14.10
C GLY A 333 46.97 13.63 -14.43
N GLY A 334 47.43 12.70 -15.27
CA GLY A 334 48.80 12.22 -15.44
C GLY A 334 48.98 10.98 -14.55
N GLY A 335 48.81 9.78 -15.11
CA GLY A 335 48.97 8.53 -14.37
C GLY A 335 48.69 7.30 -15.22
N GLU A 336 49.63 6.36 -15.20
CA GLU A 336 49.89 5.31 -16.16
C GLU A 336 48.93 4.11 -16.15
N VAL A 337 48.96 3.38 -17.28
CA VAL A 337 48.41 2.03 -17.47
C VAL A 337 49.34 1.02 -16.76
N PRO A 338 48.80 -0.06 -16.14
CA PRO A 338 48.99 -1.36 -16.78
C PRO A 338 47.74 -2.25 -16.78
N THR A 339 47.68 -3.00 -17.88
CA THR A 339 46.99 -4.25 -18.14
C THR A 339 46.69 -5.15 -16.94
N GLY A 340 45.43 -5.63 -16.91
CA GLY A 340 45.17 -7.06 -16.85
C GLY A 340 44.66 -7.64 -15.54
N LYS A 341 43.54 -8.37 -15.68
CA LYS A 341 43.15 -9.63 -15.02
C LYS A 341 41.88 -9.59 -14.15
N THR A 342 40.89 -10.29 -14.69
CA THR A 342 40.09 -11.32 -14.01
C THR A 342 38.96 -10.82 -13.11
N GLN A 343 37.80 -10.75 -13.75
CA GLN A 343 36.46 -10.86 -13.18
C GLN A 343 36.32 -12.17 -12.36
N PRO A 344 35.91 -12.13 -11.08
CA PRO A 344 35.40 -13.31 -10.41
C PRO A 344 33.90 -13.51 -10.74
N PRO A 345 33.42 -14.76 -10.84
CA PRO A 345 32.03 -15.04 -11.15
C PRO A 345 31.12 -14.70 -9.96
N CYS A 346 29.89 -14.32 -10.31
CA CYS A 346 28.79 -14.13 -9.38
C CYS A 346 28.61 -15.38 -8.51
N SER A 347 28.67 -15.20 -7.19
CA SER A 347 28.25 -16.19 -6.22
C SER A 347 26.73 -16.37 -6.31
N VAL A 348 26.31 -17.55 -6.77
CA VAL A 348 24.96 -18.06 -6.56
C VAL A 348 24.87 -18.49 -5.10
N ILE A 349 24.02 -17.83 -4.32
CA ILE A 349 23.65 -18.29 -2.99
C ILE A 349 22.60 -19.39 -3.20
N VAL A 350 23.01 -20.64 -3.01
CA VAL A 350 22.09 -21.77 -2.85
C VAL A 350 21.71 -21.79 -1.37
N ILE A 351 20.45 -21.47 -1.06
CA ILE A 351 19.87 -21.75 0.25
C ILE A 351 19.47 -23.23 0.20
N CYS A 352 20.26 -24.08 0.86
CA CYS A 352 19.87 -25.44 1.17
C CYS A 352 19.01 -25.39 2.44
N ASP A 353 17.71 -25.57 2.31
CA ASP A 353 16.86 -26.01 3.42
C ASP A 353 17.14 -27.51 3.62
N SER A 354 17.86 -27.83 4.69
CA SER A 354 17.98 -29.17 5.24
C SER A 354 18.03 -29.00 6.74
N ASP A 355 17.00 -29.50 7.41
CA ASP A 355 17.11 -30.50 8.47
C ASP A 355 15.68 -30.80 8.98
N ASP A 356 15.06 -31.78 8.31
CA ASP A 356 13.84 -32.46 8.75
C ASP A 356 14.28 -33.66 9.59
N GLU A 357 14.45 -33.43 10.89
CA GLU A 357 14.74 -34.48 11.87
C GLU A 357 13.42 -35.06 12.37
N THR A 358 12.87 -36.00 11.59
CA THR A 358 11.97 -37.03 12.11
C THR A 358 12.78 -38.22 12.58
N ASP A 359 12.65 -38.57 13.86
CA ASP A 359 12.99 -39.91 14.33
C ASP A 359 11.79 -40.57 15.04
N PRO A 360 11.59 -41.89 14.83
CA PRO A 360 10.37 -42.60 15.14
C PRO A 360 10.45 -43.33 16.49
N VAL A 361 9.34 -43.39 17.22
CA VAL A 361 9.15 -44.40 18.27
C VAL A 361 7.81 -45.09 18.06
N ASP A 362 7.91 -46.27 17.45
CA ASP A 362 6.94 -47.34 17.57
C ASP A 362 7.06 -47.97 18.96
N THR A 363 5.96 -48.00 19.71
CA THR A 363 5.73 -49.10 20.64
C THR A 363 4.23 -49.40 20.73
N THR A 364 3.86 -50.39 19.93
CA THR A 364 2.69 -51.26 20.05
C THR A 364 2.39 -51.60 21.51
N THR A 365 1.13 -51.56 21.96
CA THR A 365 0.25 -52.75 22.09
C THR A 365 -0.95 -52.52 23.03
N HIS A 366 -2.14 -52.92 22.55
CA HIS A 366 -3.36 -53.36 23.26
C HIS A 366 -4.27 -52.39 24.04
N ILE A 367 -5.41 -52.12 23.40
CA ILE A 367 -6.75 -51.93 24.02
C ILE A 367 -7.29 -53.33 24.39
N PRO A 368 -8.02 -53.49 25.52
CA PRO A 368 -9.46 -53.61 25.40
C PRO A 368 -10.26 -52.78 26.43
N SER A 369 -11.44 -52.39 25.94
CA SER A 369 -12.52 -51.63 26.54
C SER A 369 -13.05 -52.18 27.87
N THR A 370 -13.42 -51.31 28.82
CA THR A 370 -14.84 -51.02 29.17
C THR A 370 -14.95 -50.26 30.49
N SER A 371 -15.87 -49.30 30.46
CA SER A 371 -16.38 -48.48 31.55
C SER A 371 -16.87 -49.27 32.76
N SER A 372 -16.43 -48.90 33.96
CA SER A 372 -17.31 -48.77 35.13
C SER A 372 -16.59 -48.13 36.33
N GLY A 373 -17.21 -47.10 36.89
CA GLY A 373 -17.29 -46.87 38.33
C GLY A 373 -16.08 -46.28 39.08
N LEU A 374 -16.41 -45.32 39.95
CA LEU A 374 -15.67 -44.92 41.17
C LEU A 374 -14.55 -43.88 41.00
N THR A 375 -14.94 -42.60 41.01
CA THR A 375 -14.09 -41.53 41.56
C THR A 375 -14.51 -41.20 42.99
N THR A 376 -13.65 -41.64 43.90
CA THR A 376 -13.61 -41.26 45.32
C THR A 376 -13.31 -39.76 45.43
N LYS A 377 -14.30 -38.94 45.79
CA LYS A 377 -14.08 -37.56 46.23
C LYS A 377 -13.51 -37.56 47.65
N ARG A 378 -12.30 -37.03 47.81
CA ARG A 378 -11.71 -36.67 49.10
C ARG A 378 -11.46 -35.15 49.14
N ASN A 379 -12.09 -34.53 50.13
CA ASN A 379 -11.64 -33.39 50.93
C ASN A 379 -11.29 -32.06 50.25
N ARG A 380 -12.15 -31.07 50.43
CA ARG A 380 -11.73 -29.75 50.94
C ARG A 380 -12.85 -29.10 51.73
N ALA A 381 -12.64 -29.04 53.05
CA ALA A 381 -13.50 -28.40 54.02
C ALA A 381 -13.27 -26.87 54.03
N GLU A 382 -14.39 -26.16 54.15
CA GLU A 382 -14.64 -25.01 55.03
C GLU A 382 -13.80 -23.72 54.87
N ARG A 383 -14.48 -22.69 54.35
CA ARG A 383 -14.53 -21.37 54.99
C ARG A 383 -15.92 -20.77 54.76
N ILE A 384 -16.71 -20.76 55.83
CA ILE A 384 -17.99 -20.04 55.93
C ILE A 384 -17.69 -18.64 56.45
N GLU A 385 -18.36 -17.69 55.83
CA GLU A 385 -18.40 -16.27 56.12
C GLU A 385 -19.01 -16.01 57.49
N ASP A 386 -18.45 -15.09 58.26
CA ASP A 386 -19.19 -14.39 59.31
C ASP A 386 -18.78 -12.92 59.33
N SER A 387 -19.73 -12.09 58.90
CA SER A 387 -19.82 -10.67 59.26
C SER A 387 -20.62 -10.59 60.57
N PRO A 388 -20.28 -9.66 61.48
CA PRO A 388 -21.27 -8.61 61.69
C PRO A 388 -20.71 -7.22 62.01
N VAL A 389 -21.51 -6.27 61.56
CA VAL A 389 -21.72 -4.88 61.98
C VAL A 389 -21.44 -4.63 63.47
N ASN A 390 -20.66 -3.60 63.79
CA ASN A 390 -21.04 -2.70 64.89
C ASN A 390 -20.47 -1.29 64.75
N SER A 391 -21.41 -0.36 64.73
CA SER A 391 -21.29 1.09 64.88
C SER A 391 -20.72 1.51 66.23
N THR A 392 -19.84 2.51 66.27
CA THR A 392 -19.97 3.63 67.23
C THR A 392 -19.19 4.86 66.77
N ALA A 393 -19.84 6.00 66.99
CA ALA A 393 -19.41 7.35 66.68
C ALA A 393 -18.24 7.85 67.56
N LYS A 394 -17.46 8.79 67.03
CA LYS A 394 -16.92 9.94 67.79
C LYS A 394 -16.43 11.06 66.86
N ARG A 395 -17.22 12.15 66.85
CA ARG A 395 -16.86 13.59 66.91
C ARG A 395 -15.40 13.80 67.42
N GLU A 396 -14.57 14.75 66.96
CA GLU A 396 -14.76 16.21 66.86
C GLU A 396 -13.71 16.91 65.96
N ARG A 397 -14.13 18.07 65.41
CA ARG A 397 -13.41 19.34 65.18
C ARG A 397 -11.91 19.35 64.87
N SER A 398 -11.55 19.98 63.74
CA SER A 398 -10.68 21.16 63.77
C SER A 398 -10.78 21.96 62.47
N THR A 399 -11.25 23.19 62.61
CA THR A 399 -11.13 24.29 61.65
C THR A 399 -9.71 24.84 61.71
N PHE A 400 -9.00 24.89 60.58
CA PHE A 400 -7.96 25.91 60.39
C PHE A 400 -8.07 26.51 59.00
N ALA A 401 -8.26 27.83 59.02
CA ALA A 401 -8.44 28.69 57.88
C ALA A 401 -7.10 29.34 57.50
N GLN A 402 -6.97 29.63 56.20
CA GLN A 402 -6.23 30.74 55.58
C GLN A 402 -4.68 30.69 55.51
N PRO A 403 -4.02 31.48 54.62
CA PRO A 403 -4.56 32.53 53.74
C PRO A 403 -4.15 32.49 52.25
N SER A 404 -5.02 33.12 51.47
CA SER A 404 -4.73 33.78 50.20
C SER A 404 -3.59 34.80 50.31
N ARG A 405 -2.65 34.79 49.36
CA ARG A 405 -1.81 35.97 49.04
C ARG A 405 -2.06 36.42 47.60
N CYS A 406 -2.67 37.59 47.51
CA CYS A 406 -2.57 38.50 46.38
C CYS A 406 -1.36 39.43 46.59
N SER A 407 -0.61 39.70 45.52
CA SER A 407 0.14 40.94 45.27
C SER A 407 0.84 40.78 43.91
N SER A 408 0.24 41.25 42.81
CA SER A 408 0.41 42.59 42.22
C SER A 408 1.76 42.79 41.48
N LEU A 409 1.72 42.68 40.15
CA LEU A 409 2.12 43.63 39.07
C LEU A 409 3.35 44.58 39.28
N PRO A 410 4.01 45.12 38.21
CA PRO A 410 3.46 45.38 36.88
C PRO A 410 4.36 45.11 35.65
N SER A 411 3.68 45.22 34.51
CA SER A 411 4.18 45.30 33.14
C SER A 411 4.38 46.77 32.71
N ARG A 412 5.22 46.97 31.67
CA ARG A 412 5.49 48.17 30.84
C ARG A 412 6.39 49.24 31.46
N VAL A 413 7.35 49.82 30.73
CA VAL A 413 7.27 50.37 29.35
C VAL A 413 8.29 49.76 28.39
#